data_AF-A0AAW9DJW4-F1
#
_entry.id   AF-A0AAW9DJW4-F1
#
_cell.length_a   1.000
_cell.length_b   1.000
_cell.length_c   1.000
_cell.angle_alpha   90.00
_cell.angle_beta   90.00
_cell.angle_gamma   90.00
#
_symmetry.space_group_name_H-M   'P 1'
#
loop_
_entity.id
_entity.type
_entity.pdbx_description
1 polymer ?
#
loop_
_entity_poly.entity_id
_entity_poly.type
_entity_poly.pdbx_seq_one_letter_code
_entity_poly.pdbx_strand_id
1 'polypeptide(L)'
;VIGGTGDWKTRSFVKPNALQRNSSYIFTDTKGLLVHELGKSFEDDEYQIKVFDVITFMNSNRFNVFRYMRSELDIDRVAEAIVIATKKSDHSGEYFWIQAQTLLMRALIGYLYFDSSLSGYVASLPMMADLVRNLKEKDGAES
;
A
#
# COMPACT_ATOMS: atom_id res chain seq x y z
N VAL A 1 -11.23 -10.81 18.07
CA VAL A 1 -12.30 -10.32 18.98
C VAL A 1 -13.44 -9.77 18.14
N ILE A 2 -14.62 -10.39 18.22
CA ILE A 2 -15.83 -9.93 17.54
C ILE A 2 -16.63 -9.10 18.55
N GLY A 3 -17.13 -7.94 18.14
CA GLY A 3 -17.93 -7.02 18.96
C GLY A 3 -18.25 -5.74 18.19
N GLY A 4 -19.33 -5.07 18.55
CA GLY A 4 -19.78 -3.81 17.95
C GLY A 4 -18.85 -2.63 18.22
N THR A 5 -19.18 -1.49 17.61
CA THR A 5 -18.51 -0.21 17.88
C THR A 5 -18.89 0.26 19.29
N GLY A 6 -17.91 0.40 20.18
CA GLY A 6 -18.15 0.79 21.58
C GLY A 6 -17.93 -0.34 22.59
N ASP A 7 -17.73 -1.57 22.15
CA ASP A 7 -17.55 -2.75 23.02
C ASP A 7 -16.17 -2.84 23.70
N TRP A 8 -15.50 -1.70 23.89
CA TRP A 8 -14.22 -1.59 24.61
C TRP A 8 -13.09 -2.49 24.09
N LYS A 9 -13.23 -3.10 22.90
CA LYS A 9 -12.26 -4.05 22.32
C LYS A 9 -10.82 -3.54 22.35
N THR A 10 -10.63 -2.26 22.03
CA THR A 10 -9.32 -1.62 22.07
C THR A 10 -8.75 -1.60 23.48
N ARG A 11 -9.53 -1.17 24.48
CA ARG A 11 -9.06 -1.08 25.87
C ARG A 11 -8.96 -2.44 26.57
N SER A 12 -9.88 -3.35 26.29
CA SER A 12 -9.99 -4.63 27.01
C SER A 12 -9.17 -5.74 26.38
N PHE A 13 -8.82 -5.64 25.09
CA PHE A 13 -8.06 -6.69 24.41
C PHE A 13 -6.81 -6.17 23.71
N VAL A 14 -6.90 -5.11 22.90
CA VAL A 14 -5.73 -4.64 22.13
C VAL A 14 -4.66 -4.06 23.05
N LYS A 15 -5.00 -3.12 23.95
CA LYS A 15 -4.03 -2.49 24.86
C LYS A 15 -3.35 -3.48 25.81
N PRO A 16 -4.05 -4.42 26.48
CA PRO A 16 -3.39 -5.39 27.35
C PRO A 16 -2.42 -6.31 26.62
N ASN A 17 -2.74 -6.70 25.37
CA ASN A 17 -1.81 -7.50 24.55
C ASN A 17 -0.64 -6.66 24.04
N ALA A 18 -0.88 -5.42 23.63
CA ALA A 18 0.17 -4.52 23.19
C ALA A 18 1.17 -4.22 24.32
N LEU A 19 0.68 -3.98 25.53
CA LEU A 19 1.51 -3.66 26.70
C LEU A 19 2.28 -4.85 27.29
N GLN A 20 2.03 -6.07 26.83
CA GLN A 20 2.89 -7.21 27.14
C GLN A 20 4.27 -7.09 26.47
N ARG A 21 4.36 -6.37 25.34
CA ARG A 21 5.64 -5.99 24.69
C ARG A 21 6.58 -7.19 24.47
N ASN A 22 6.00 -8.31 24.04
CA ASN A 22 6.71 -9.59 23.86
C ASN A 22 7.11 -9.86 22.40
N SER A 23 6.66 -9.05 21.44
CA SER A 23 6.96 -9.24 20.02
C SER A 23 6.91 -7.92 19.25
N SER A 24 7.07 -7.98 17.92
CA SER A 24 6.68 -6.89 17.03
C SER A 24 5.16 -6.85 16.86
N TYR A 25 4.59 -5.66 16.66
CA TYR A 25 3.15 -5.46 16.53
C TYR A 25 2.81 -4.61 15.29
N ILE A 26 1.64 -4.89 14.71
CA ILE A 26 1.03 -4.09 13.65
C ILE A 26 -0.39 -3.75 14.10
N PHE A 27 -0.75 -2.47 14.07
CA PHE A 27 -2.07 -2.00 14.45
C PHE A 27 -2.74 -1.29 13.28
N THR A 28 -3.99 -1.65 12.99
CA THR A 28 -4.87 -0.90 12.10
C THR A 28 -5.66 0.11 12.94
N ASP A 29 -5.11 1.30 13.15
CA ASP A 29 -5.70 2.33 14.01
C ASP A 29 -6.60 3.29 13.23
N THR A 30 -7.90 2.95 13.16
CA THR A 30 -8.89 3.78 12.46
C THR A 30 -9.24 5.07 13.19
N LYS A 31 -8.88 5.20 14.48
CA LYS A 31 -9.19 6.38 15.31
C LYS A 31 -7.98 7.28 15.54
N GLY A 32 -6.77 6.81 15.20
CA GLY A 32 -5.51 7.53 15.45
C GLY A 32 -5.15 7.68 16.93
N LEU A 33 -5.80 6.95 17.84
CA LEU A 33 -5.60 7.09 19.28
C LEU A 33 -4.49 6.19 19.83
N LEU A 34 -4.23 5.04 19.21
CA LEU A 34 -3.33 4.02 19.77
C LEU A 34 -1.90 4.52 19.87
N VAL A 35 -1.42 5.26 18.87
CA VAL A 35 -0.06 5.81 18.91
C VAL A 35 0.10 6.84 20.03
N HIS A 36 -0.92 7.65 20.31
CA HIS A 36 -0.89 8.63 21.40
C HIS A 36 -0.98 7.98 22.77
N GLU A 37 -1.74 6.88 22.89
CA GLU A 37 -1.98 6.21 24.17
C GLU A 37 -0.89 5.20 24.55
N LEU A 38 -0.27 4.55 23.56
CA LEU A 38 0.73 3.50 23.78
C LEU A 38 2.14 3.92 23.36
N GLY A 39 2.28 4.92 22.47
CA GLY A 39 3.56 5.23 21.84
C GLY A 39 4.69 5.49 22.83
N LYS A 40 4.42 6.21 23.93
CA LYS A 40 5.45 6.46 24.95
C LYS A 40 5.93 5.18 25.63
N SER A 41 5.00 4.28 25.99
CA SER A 41 5.34 3.00 26.62
C SER A 41 6.14 2.08 25.69
N PHE A 42 5.95 2.19 24.37
CA PHE A 42 6.74 1.44 23.39
C PHE A 42 8.13 2.07 23.22
N GLU A 43 8.21 3.40 23.17
CA GLU A 43 9.49 4.12 23.10
C GLU A 43 10.38 3.85 24.31
N ASP A 44 9.79 3.81 25.52
CA ASP A 44 10.51 3.53 26.77
C ASP A 44 11.12 2.11 26.80
N ASP A 45 10.54 1.16 26.05
CA ASP A 45 11.04 -0.20 25.86
C ASP A 45 11.84 -0.35 24.54
N GLU A 46 12.36 0.75 24.00
CA GLU A 46 13.25 0.80 22.83
C GLU A 46 12.64 0.30 21.51
N TYR A 47 11.30 0.30 21.39
CA TYR A 47 10.66 -0.05 20.13
C TYR A 47 10.84 1.04 19.07
N GLN A 48 11.13 0.62 17.84
CA GLN A 48 11.05 1.50 16.68
C GLN A 48 9.60 1.66 16.23
N ILE A 49 9.00 2.80 16.53
CA ILE A 49 7.63 3.12 16.14
C ILE A 49 7.62 3.68 14.73
N LYS A 50 6.79 3.09 13.85
CA LYS A 50 6.51 3.59 12.50
C LYS A 50 5.02 3.82 12.35
N VAL A 51 4.67 4.99 11.82
CA VAL A 51 3.27 5.41 11.59
C VAL A 51 3.06 5.57 10.10
N PHE A 52 2.03 4.91 9.56
CA PHE A 52 1.61 5.08 8.17
C PHE A 52 0.19 5.66 8.15
N ASP A 53 0.11 6.98 8.00
CA ASP A 53 -1.12 7.75 7.90
C ASP A 53 -1.39 8.11 6.42
N VAL A 54 -2.56 7.70 5.94
CA VAL A 54 -3.05 7.92 4.57
C VAL A 54 -3.95 9.15 4.44
N ILE A 55 -4.25 9.83 5.55
CA ILE A 55 -5.03 11.06 5.62
C ILE A 55 -4.09 12.25 5.73
N THR A 56 -3.23 12.27 6.75
CA THR A 56 -2.28 13.37 6.99
C THR A 56 -0.84 12.91 6.80
N PHE A 57 -0.23 13.27 5.67
CA PHE A 57 1.13 12.84 5.36
C PHE A 57 2.25 13.57 6.14
N MET A 58 1.93 14.60 6.93
CA MET A 58 2.95 15.47 7.55
C MET A 58 3.88 14.72 8.50
N ASN A 59 3.35 13.82 9.34
CA ASN A 59 4.12 13.06 10.33
C ASN A 59 3.98 11.54 10.10
N SER A 60 3.96 11.14 8.82
CA SER A 60 3.82 9.75 8.41
C SER A 60 5.10 9.22 7.79
N ASN A 61 5.47 7.99 8.13
CA ASN A 61 6.35 7.21 7.28
C ASN A 61 5.69 6.99 5.92
N ARG A 62 6.53 6.87 4.89
CA ARG A 62 6.08 6.67 3.51
C ARG A 62 6.31 5.24 3.10
N PHE A 63 5.46 4.75 2.23
CA PHE A 63 5.59 3.45 1.62
C PHE A 63 5.84 3.62 0.12
N ASN A 64 6.87 2.95 -0.39
CA ASN A 64 7.10 2.83 -1.82
C ASN A 64 7.37 1.36 -2.14
N VAL A 65 6.44 0.75 -2.86
CA VAL A 65 6.45 -0.68 -3.20
C VAL A 65 7.71 -1.11 -3.93
N PHE A 66 8.27 -0.25 -4.80
CA PHE A 66 9.49 -0.56 -5.56
C PHE A 66 10.73 -0.77 -4.68
N ARG A 67 10.74 -0.23 -3.44
CA ARG A 67 11.83 -0.49 -2.48
C ARG A 67 11.80 -1.90 -1.89
N TYR A 68 10.66 -2.59 -2.01
CA TYR A 68 10.41 -3.90 -1.43
C TYR A 68 10.34 -5.02 -2.48
N MET A 69 10.34 -4.67 -3.77
CA MET A 69 10.44 -5.64 -4.86
C MET A 69 11.88 -6.17 -4.95
N ARG A 70 12.03 -7.49 -4.92
CA ARG A 70 13.33 -8.19 -4.97
C ARG A 70 13.45 -9.15 -6.14
N SER A 71 12.33 -9.50 -6.75
CA SER A 71 12.25 -10.45 -7.84
C SER A 71 11.21 -10.01 -8.86
N GLU A 72 11.32 -10.54 -10.09
CA GLU A 72 10.31 -10.30 -11.12
C GLU A 72 8.92 -10.79 -10.72
N LEU A 73 8.84 -11.80 -9.86
CA LEU A 73 7.57 -12.27 -9.28
C LEU A 73 6.86 -11.19 -8.46
N ASP A 74 7.59 -10.22 -7.92
CA ASP A 74 6.98 -9.12 -7.19
C ASP A 74 6.27 -8.14 -8.13
N ILE A 75 6.63 -8.08 -9.42
CA ILE A 75 5.89 -7.29 -10.42
C ILE A 75 4.45 -7.81 -10.50
N ASP A 76 4.29 -9.13 -10.56
CA ASP A 76 2.99 -9.78 -10.63
C ASP A 76 2.16 -9.55 -9.37
N ARG A 77 2.78 -9.72 -8.20
CA ARG A 77 2.12 -9.50 -6.90
C ARG A 77 1.59 -8.07 -6.77
N VAL A 78 2.38 -7.09 -7.20
CA VAL A 78 2.00 -5.67 -7.11
C VAL A 78 0.90 -5.35 -8.12
N ALA A 79 1.03 -5.81 -9.36
CA ALA A 79 0.01 -5.61 -10.39
C ALA A 79 -1.35 -6.20 -9.95
N GLU A 80 -1.35 -7.44 -9.44
CA GLU A 80 -2.54 -8.13 -8.97
C GLU A 80 -3.17 -7.42 -7.76
N ALA A 81 -2.36 -7.00 -6.78
CA ALA A 81 -2.85 -6.27 -5.61
C ALA A 81 -3.57 -4.96 -6.00
N ILE A 82 -3.04 -4.21 -6.98
CA ILE A 82 -3.67 -2.98 -7.49
C ILE A 82 -4.99 -3.28 -8.20
N VAL A 83 -5.03 -4.32 -9.04
CA VAL A 83 -6.24 -4.71 -9.77
C VAL A 83 -7.33 -5.17 -8.80
N ILE A 84 -6.98 -6.00 -7.80
CA ILE A 84 -7.91 -6.44 -6.76
C ILE A 84 -8.45 -5.24 -5.97
N ALA A 85 -7.57 -4.31 -5.56
CA ALA A 85 -7.96 -3.12 -4.79
C ALA A 85 -8.86 -2.15 -5.56
N THR A 86 -8.85 -2.20 -6.89
CA THR A 86 -9.64 -1.31 -7.77
C THR A 86 -10.86 -1.97 -8.38
N LYS A 87 -11.06 -3.27 -8.14
CA LYS A 87 -12.21 -4.02 -8.64
C LYS A 87 -13.51 -3.51 -8.02
N LYS A 88 -14.49 -3.17 -8.86
CA LYS A 88 -15.78 -2.62 -8.43
C LYS A 88 -16.94 -3.62 -8.43
N SER A 89 -16.83 -4.73 -9.16
CA SER A 89 -17.89 -5.74 -9.24
C SER A 89 -17.37 -7.10 -9.69
N ASP A 90 -18.14 -8.17 -9.44
CA ASP A 90 -17.84 -9.56 -9.83
C ASP A 90 -18.63 -10.02 -11.07
N HIS A 91 -19.00 -9.10 -11.97
CA HIS A 91 -19.75 -9.48 -13.18
C HIS A 91 -18.86 -10.28 -14.15
N SER A 92 -19.35 -11.44 -14.59
CA SER A 92 -18.61 -12.38 -15.45
C SER A 92 -18.22 -11.82 -16.83
N GLY A 93 -18.89 -10.76 -17.31
CA GLY A 93 -18.54 -10.06 -18.56
C GLY A 93 -17.30 -9.17 -18.50
N GLU A 94 -16.76 -8.89 -17.30
CA GLU A 94 -15.60 -8.01 -17.11
C GLU A 94 -14.25 -8.74 -17.21
N TYR A 95 -14.25 -10.07 -17.36
CA TYR A 95 -13.03 -10.89 -17.27
C TYR A 95 -11.93 -10.47 -18.27
N PHE A 96 -12.31 -10.22 -19.53
CA PHE A 96 -11.38 -9.74 -20.55
C PHE A 96 -10.75 -8.40 -20.16
N TRP A 97 -11.55 -7.44 -19.68
CA TRP A 97 -11.09 -6.11 -19.30
C TRP A 97 -10.20 -6.15 -18.07
N ILE A 98 -10.51 -7.02 -17.10
CA ILE A 98 -9.67 -7.27 -15.93
C ILE A 98 -8.31 -7.85 -16.36
N GLN A 99 -8.30 -8.84 -17.26
CA GLN A 99 -7.05 -9.41 -17.78
C GLN A 99 -6.21 -8.38 -18.55
N ALA A 100 -6.86 -7.58 -19.41
CA ALA A 100 -6.19 -6.52 -20.17
C ALA A 100 -5.60 -5.46 -19.23
N GLN A 101 -6.35 -5.06 -18.19
CA GLN A 101 -5.87 -4.14 -17.16
C GLN A 101 -4.66 -4.72 -16.40
N THR A 102 -4.74 -5.98 -15.97
CA THR A 102 -3.63 -6.65 -15.28
C THR A 102 -2.38 -6.71 -16.14
N LEU A 103 -2.53 -7.07 -17.43
CA LEU A 103 -1.40 -7.13 -18.36
C LEU A 103 -0.75 -5.75 -18.54
N LEU A 104 -1.56 -4.71 -18.73
CA LEU A 104 -1.06 -3.33 -18.86
C LEU A 104 -0.35 -2.88 -17.58
N MET A 105 -0.94 -3.11 -16.41
CA MET A 105 -0.33 -2.77 -15.12
C MET A 105 1.00 -3.50 -14.93
N ARG A 106 1.06 -4.80 -15.22
CA ARG A 106 2.28 -5.60 -15.17
C ARG A 106 3.35 -5.02 -16.09
N ALA A 107 3.00 -4.66 -17.32
CA ALA A 107 3.95 -4.10 -18.29
C ALA A 107 4.53 -2.76 -17.80
N LEU A 108 3.70 -1.85 -17.29
CA LEU A 108 4.15 -0.55 -16.80
C LEU A 108 4.99 -0.64 -15.53
N ILE A 109 4.59 -1.48 -14.58
CA ILE A 109 5.38 -1.74 -13.37
C ILE A 109 6.71 -2.39 -13.74
N GLY A 110 6.70 -3.38 -14.64
CA GLY A 110 7.89 -4.05 -15.12
C GLY A 110 8.85 -3.08 -15.80
N TYR A 111 8.34 -2.21 -16.68
CA TYR A 111 9.13 -1.16 -17.30
C TYR A 111 9.83 -0.29 -16.27
N LEU A 112 9.09 0.28 -15.29
CA LEU A 112 9.68 1.09 -14.23
C LEU A 112 10.66 0.30 -13.36
N TYR A 113 10.39 -0.97 -13.07
CA TYR A 113 11.26 -1.82 -12.26
C TYR A 113 12.62 -2.04 -12.94
N PHE A 114 12.62 -2.41 -14.22
CA PHE A 114 13.86 -2.63 -14.97
C PHE A 114 14.58 -1.31 -15.29
N ASP A 115 13.85 -0.30 -15.75
CA ASP A 115 14.42 1.01 -16.08
C ASP A 115 15.03 1.70 -14.85
N SER A 116 14.37 1.65 -13.68
CA SER A 116 14.95 2.19 -12.45
C SER A 116 16.20 1.45 -12.00
N SER A 117 16.26 0.14 -12.22
CA SER A 117 17.45 -0.67 -11.92
C SER A 117 18.63 -0.34 -12.84
N LEU A 118 18.36 -0.01 -14.12
CA LEU A 118 19.38 0.36 -15.11
C LEU A 118 19.85 1.81 -14.96
N SER A 119 18.90 2.74 -14.76
CA SER A 119 19.12 4.19 -14.75
C SER A 119 19.47 4.73 -13.35
N GLY A 120 19.32 3.93 -12.30
CA GLY A 120 19.75 4.28 -10.93
C GLY A 120 18.82 5.23 -10.16
N TYR A 121 17.58 5.42 -10.61
CA TYR A 121 16.56 6.17 -9.85
C TYR A 121 15.67 5.23 -9.02
N VAL A 122 14.81 5.80 -8.17
CA VAL A 122 13.81 5.02 -7.42
C VAL A 122 12.46 5.18 -8.07
N ALA A 123 11.98 4.11 -8.72
CA ALA A 123 10.63 4.07 -9.28
C ALA A 123 9.54 4.26 -8.21
N SER A 124 8.36 4.73 -8.63
CA SER A 124 7.22 4.95 -7.76
C SER A 124 5.90 4.78 -8.51
N LEU A 125 4.82 4.44 -7.80
CA LEU A 125 3.50 4.28 -8.42
C LEU A 125 2.98 5.54 -9.15
N PRO A 126 3.23 6.78 -8.67
CA PRO A 126 2.85 7.97 -9.43
C PRO A 126 3.47 8.05 -10.83
N MET A 127 4.72 7.60 -11.00
CA MET A 127 5.36 7.56 -12.32
C MET A 127 4.61 6.68 -13.31
N MET A 128 3.95 5.62 -12.82
CA MET A 128 3.09 4.78 -13.66
C MET A 128 1.89 5.57 -14.20
N ALA A 129 1.28 6.43 -13.38
CA ALA A 129 0.18 7.28 -13.82
C ALA A 129 0.64 8.28 -14.89
N ASP A 130 1.86 8.80 -14.78
CA ASP A 130 2.46 9.66 -15.79
C ASP A 130 2.74 8.90 -17.09
N LEU A 131 3.21 7.65 -17.02
CA LEU A 131 3.31 6.78 -18.21
C LEU A 131 1.97 6.58 -18.90
N VAL A 132 0.91 6.28 -18.14
CA VAL A 132 -0.45 6.13 -18.68
C VAL A 132 -0.96 7.41 -19.33
N ARG A 133 -0.64 8.58 -18.77
CA ARG A 133 -1.00 9.88 -19.38
C ARG A 133 -0.31 10.07 -20.72
N ASN A 134 0.99 9.79 -20.79
CA ASN A 134 1.77 9.93 -22.02
C ASN A 134 1.37 8.92 -23.11
N LEU A 135 0.79 7.77 -22.74
CA LEU A 135 0.24 6.81 -23.71
C LEU A 135 -0.99 7.35 -24.46
N LYS A 136 -1.72 8.32 -23.91
CA LYS A 136 -2.98 8.81 -24.48
C LYS A 136 -2.84 9.94 -25.50
N GLU A 137 -1.67 10.57 -25.63
CA GLU A 137 -1.50 11.80 -26.42
C GLU A 137 -1.18 11.59 -27.91
N LYS A 138 -1.40 10.40 -28.48
CA LYS A 138 -1.15 10.16 -29.92
C LYS A 138 -2.37 10.07 -30.82
N ASP A 139 -3.58 10.06 -30.28
CA ASP A 139 -4.81 9.88 -31.08
C ASP A 139 -5.43 11.19 -31.61
N GLY A 140 -4.78 12.35 -31.40
CA GLY A 140 -5.34 13.67 -31.75
C GLY A 140 -4.45 14.60 -32.58
N ALA A 141 -3.31 14.13 -33.09
CA ALA A 141 -2.35 14.95 -33.85
C ALA A 141 -2.28 14.63 -35.35
N GLU A 142 -3.28 13.92 -35.90
CA GLU A 142 -3.45 13.70 -37.34
C GLU A 142 -4.89 14.08 -37.76
N SER A 143 -5.12 15.38 -37.96
CA SER A 143 -6.20 15.95 -38.79
C SER A 143 -5.91 17.40 -39.11
#